data_AF-A0A4R6IWE0-F1
#
_entry.id   AF-A0A4R6IWE0-F1
#
_cell.length_a   1.000
_cell.length_b   1.000
_cell.length_c   1.000
_cell.angle_alpha   90.00
_cell.angle_beta   90.00
_cell.angle_gamma   90.00
#
_symmetry.space_group_name_H-M   'P 1'
#
loop_
_entity.id
_entity.type
_entity.pdbx_description
1 polymer ?
#
loop_
_entity_poly.entity_id
_entity_poly.type
_entity_poly.pdbx_seq_one_letter_code
_entity_poly.pdbx_strand_id
1 'polypeptide(L)'
;MKKIFILIFVLSLFGFKASGQIKVLGYLTTNDGNSVYPTHMDHLGFGGYRVVADIAARNAITTQRRSLGMLVYVQSDNTMYVLRDVTLGNADWRDLGSILTVSSLGLLSNLSVTGAIHTGTLSGLIITAAQPNITSLGQLNNLSVSGTIDGGFFNGTLSAATVNSITNLANVQNLTVINHLSAGTIGGTISTSAQPNITSLGQLTSLSVSGMLQAGTLSGTLSTTAMNSITSLANVQQLTVTNHVSAATISGVMTTNAQPNITSLGQLTSLAVTGTIQGGTISGTLSSSAMNSITSLANVQNLTVSSNLSAATISGTLTTAAQPNITSVGQLGNLSVSGTVSATTLSSTSTNVTRYSATMNTVSGSSASLTIDMSLGNIITIPIATNITTLTFSNPTTGPSSYVIKIAYSSGTAYTITWPASVKWAGASAPVLTCAAGKTDIISLIFDGTNYFGTYALNF
;
A
#
# COMPACT_ATOMS: atom_id res chain seq x y z
N MET A 1 26.98 -162.82 96.85
CA MET A 1 26.01 -163.61 97.64
C MET A 1 24.98 -162.66 98.25
N LYS A 2 23.77 -163.15 98.59
CA LYS A 2 22.68 -162.32 99.14
C LYS A 2 22.93 -161.95 100.61
N LYS A 3 22.52 -160.72 100.96
CA LYS A 3 21.89 -160.30 102.24
C LYS A 3 22.72 -160.27 103.54
N ILE A 4 22.56 -159.13 104.24
CA ILE A 4 22.23 -159.00 105.68
C ILE A 4 23.23 -159.59 106.70
N PHE A 5 23.85 -158.74 107.50
CA PHE A 5 23.50 -158.48 108.91
C PHE A 5 24.21 -157.16 109.30
N ILE A 6 23.47 -156.05 109.43
CA ILE A 6 23.04 -155.48 110.73
C ILE A 6 24.18 -154.68 111.38
N LEU A 7 24.10 -153.34 111.37
CA LEU A 7 23.53 -152.50 112.45
C LEU A 7 24.71 -151.84 113.17
N ILE A 8 24.90 -150.52 113.08
CA ILE A 8 24.34 -149.56 114.04
C ILE A 8 24.41 -150.09 115.49
N PHE A 9 25.60 -150.43 115.96
CA PHE A 9 25.98 -150.26 117.38
C PHE A 9 27.52 -150.31 117.49
N VAL A 10 28.22 -149.37 118.10
CA VAL A 10 27.91 -148.02 118.61
C VAL A 10 29.29 -147.32 118.69
N LEU A 11 29.50 -146.13 118.11
CA LEU A 11 29.19 -144.82 118.68
C LEU A 11 29.94 -144.48 119.99
N SER A 12 31.28 -144.40 119.96
CA SER A 12 32.10 -143.76 121.02
C SER A 12 33.57 -143.61 120.61
N LEU A 13 34.33 -142.53 120.90
CA LEU A 13 34.02 -141.18 121.42
C LEU A 13 35.29 -140.27 121.30
N PHE A 14 35.16 -139.00 120.88
CA PHE A 14 36.13 -137.86 121.01
C PHE A 14 37.54 -137.92 120.33
N GLY A 15 38.18 -136.81 119.90
CA GLY A 15 37.76 -135.40 119.70
C GLY A 15 38.92 -134.37 119.46
N PHE A 16 38.60 -133.22 118.81
CA PHE A 16 39.29 -131.89 118.84
C PHE A 16 40.63 -131.64 118.06
N LYS A 17 40.97 -130.45 117.46
CA LYS A 17 40.23 -129.18 117.09
C LYS A 17 41.08 -128.19 116.20
N ALA A 18 40.41 -127.39 115.33
CA ALA A 18 40.74 -126.02 114.78
C ALA A 18 42.07 -125.74 113.99
N SER A 19 42.18 -124.86 112.96
CA SER A 19 41.31 -124.07 112.02
C SER A 19 42.22 -123.32 110.98
N GLY A 20 41.81 -122.72 109.84
CA GLY A 20 40.56 -122.73 109.05
C GLY A 20 40.36 -121.52 108.07
N GLN A 21 40.02 -121.78 106.78
CA GLN A 21 39.38 -120.90 105.73
C GLN A 21 40.26 -119.87 104.94
N ILE A 22 40.03 -119.57 103.64
CA ILE A 22 38.81 -119.12 102.90
C ILE A 22 38.38 -120.01 101.70
N LYS A 23 37.17 -119.78 101.16
CA LYS A 23 36.35 -120.63 100.26
C LYS A 23 35.95 -119.89 98.97
N VAL A 24 35.88 -120.59 97.82
CA VAL A 24 35.19 -120.13 96.59
C VAL A 24 34.24 -121.23 96.09
N LEU A 25 33.04 -120.83 95.64
CA LEU A 25 31.93 -121.68 95.19
C LEU A 25 31.30 -121.06 93.94
N GLY A 26 31.09 -121.85 92.88
CA GLY A 26 30.18 -121.50 91.78
C GLY A 26 30.77 -121.60 90.38
N TYR A 27 29.92 -122.00 89.43
CA TYR A 27 30.14 -121.89 87.99
C TYR A 27 29.33 -120.69 87.48
N LEU A 28 29.84 -119.93 86.50
CA LEU A 28 29.15 -118.75 85.97
C LEU A 28 28.00 -119.15 85.03
N THR A 29 26.78 -118.71 85.35
CA THR A 29 25.63 -118.68 84.45
C THR A 29 25.29 -117.23 84.08
N THR A 30 24.73 -116.98 82.90
CA THR A 30 24.16 -115.68 82.55
C THR A 30 22.92 -115.41 83.38
N ASN A 31 22.83 -114.24 84.02
CA ASN A 31 21.83 -113.95 85.04
C ASN A 31 20.57 -113.23 84.50
N ASP A 32 19.95 -113.76 83.44
CA ASP A 32 18.57 -113.42 83.06
C ASP A 32 17.85 -114.58 82.34
N GLY A 33 16.58 -114.80 82.69
CA GLY A 33 15.82 -116.00 82.30
C GLY A 33 15.37 -116.09 80.84
N ASN A 34 15.74 -115.13 79.97
CA ASN A 34 15.26 -115.03 78.58
C ASN A 34 16.37 -115.00 77.51
N SER A 35 17.65 -115.06 77.90
CA SER A 35 18.78 -114.87 76.97
C SER A 35 19.31 -116.18 76.36
N VAL A 36 18.64 -116.67 75.31
CA VAL A 36 19.01 -117.94 74.65
C VAL A 36 20.18 -117.79 73.64
N TYR A 37 20.48 -116.59 73.15
CA TYR A 37 21.61 -116.35 72.24
C TYR A 37 22.35 -115.03 72.51
N PRO A 38 23.67 -115.06 72.79
CA PRO A 38 24.51 -113.87 72.84
C PRO A 38 24.92 -113.46 71.42
N THR A 39 24.02 -112.79 70.69
CA THR A 39 24.44 -111.87 69.63
C THR A 39 24.58 -110.47 70.22
N HIS A 40 25.65 -109.77 69.82
CA HIS A 40 26.17 -108.52 70.38
C HIS A 40 26.97 -108.69 71.68
N MET A 41 28.21 -109.21 71.55
CA MET A 41 29.32 -108.69 72.35
C MET A 41 29.84 -107.40 71.70
N ASP A 42 30.19 -106.41 72.52
CA ASP A 42 30.43 -105.02 72.07
C ASP A 42 31.71 -104.78 71.23
N HIS A 43 32.57 -105.79 71.06
CA HIS A 43 33.91 -105.58 70.47
C HIS A 43 33.94 -105.39 68.94
N LEU A 44 32.81 -105.44 68.24
CA LEU A 44 32.72 -105.30 66.77
C LEU A 44 32.09 -103.99 66.26
N GLY A 45 31.53 -103.15 67.15
CA GLY A 45 31.07 -101.80 66.80
C GLY A 45 29.73 -101.70 66.05
N PHE A 46 28.85 -100.87 66.59
CA PHE A 46 27.60 -100.34 66.00
C PHE A 46 26.38 -101.29 65.94
N GLY A 47 25.21 -100.73 66.27
CA GLY A 47 23.96 -101.44 66.48
C GLY A 47 23.32 -101.92 65.19
N GLY A 48 23.26 -103.24 65.03
CA GLY A 48 22.70 -103.89 63.85
C GLY A 48 21.19 -103.71 63.68
N TYR A 49 20.75 -103.92 62.43
CA TYR A 49 19.34 -103.98 62.07
C TYR A 49 18.60 -105.05 62.89
N ARG A 50 17.43 -104.69 63.44
CA ARG A 50 16.54 -105.63 64.13
C ARG A 50 15.13 -105.55 63.57
N VAL A 51 14.49 -106.70 63.44
CA VAL A 51 13.04 -106.80 63.24
C VAL A 51 12.40 -107.05 64.61
N VAL A 52 11.32 -106.32 64.93
CA VAL A 52 10.51 -106.54 66.13
C VAL A 52 9.03 -106.56 65.76
N ALA A 53 8.23 -107.28 66.54
CA ALA A 53 6.79 -107.44 66.27
C ALA A 53 6.05 -106.09 66.28
N ASP A 54 6.30 -105.24 67.28
CA ASP A 54 5.56 -103.99 67.47
C ASP A 54 6.39 -102.85 68.12
N ILE A 55 5.80 -101.66 68.21
CA ILE A 55 6.39 -100.47 68.84
C ILE A 55 6.75 -100.70 70.31
N ALA A 56 5.99 -101.50 71.06
CA ALA A 56 6.29 -101.79 72.45
C ALA A 56 7.55 -102.67 72.55
N ALA A 57 7.69 -103.67 71.68
CA ALA A 57 8.87 -104.51 71.55
C ALA A 57 10.11 -103.71 71.09
N ARG A 58 9.97 -102.73 70.19
CA ARG A 58 11.03 -101.75 69.87
C ARG A 58 11.42 -100.96 71.11
N ASN A 59 10.43 -100.40 71.80
CA ASN A 59 10.63 -99.53 72.95
C ASN A 59 11.18 -100.28 74.18
N ALA A 60 10.97 -101.59 74.26
CA ALA A 60 11.53 -102.49 75.27
C ALA A 60 12.98 -102.92 75.00
N ILE A 61 13.55 -102.64 73.81
CA ILE A 61 15.00 -102.77 73.59
C ILE A 61 15.69 -101.83 74.58
N THR A 62 16.40 -102.37 75.57
CA THR A 62 17.05 -101.57 76.62
C THR A 62 18.07 -100.60 76.04
N THR A 63 18.32 -99.48 76.73
CA THR A 63 19.23 -98.43 76.26
C THR A 63 20.66 -98.92 76.05
N GLN A 64 21.13 -99.91 76.81
CA GLN A 64 22.44 -100.54 76.58
C GLN A 64 22.54 -101.28 75.24
N ARG A 65 21.41 -101.73 74.66
CA ARG A 65 21.37 -102.44 73.37
C ARG A 65 21.08 -101.52 72.17
N ARG A 66 21.14 -100.21 72.38
CA ARG A 66 20.91 -99.20 71.34
C ARG A 66 22.22 -98.49 71.02
N SER A 67 22.33 -98.05 69.76
CA SER A 67 23.35 -97.08 69.35
C SER A 67 22.70 -96.05 68.45
N LEU A 68 23.29 -94.85 68.38
CA LEU A 68 22.94 -93.88 67.36
C LEU A 68 23.04 -94.56 65.97
N GLY A 69 22.06 -94.32 65.11
CA GLY A 69 21.95 -94.96 63.80
C GLY A 69 21.39 -96.38 63.80
N MET A 70 21.05 -96.97 64.96
CA MET A 70 20.39 -98.28 65.02
C MET A 70 19.10 -98.27 64.20
N LEU A 71 18.92 -99.28 63.34
CA LEU A 71 17.73 -99.46 62.51
C LEU A 71 16.83 -100.54 63.13
N VAL A 72 15.56 -100.23 63.32
CA VAL A 72 14.54 -101.20 63.72
C VAL A 72 13.38 -101.15 62.75
N TYR A 73 13.13 -102.26 62.08
CA TYR A 73 11.87 -102.48 61.38
C TYR A 73 10.83 -103.01 62.36
N VAL A 74 9.74 -102.28 62.49
CA VAL A 74 8.61 -102.66 63.32
C VAL A 74 7.56 -103.30 62.40
N GLN A 75 7.17 -104.55 62.68
CA GLN A 75 6.28 -105.29 61.80
C GLN A 75 4.83 -104.81 61.88
N SER A 76 4.36 -104.41 63.08
CA SER A 76 2.96 -103.99 63.31
C SER A 76 2.53 -102.73 62.57
N ASP A 77 3.47 -101.80 62.32
CA ASP A 77 3.24 -100.57 61.55
C ASP A 77 3.99 -100.57 60.21
N ASN A 78 4.63 -101.69 59.87
CA ASN A 78 5.37 -101.91 58.63
C ASN A 78 6.43 -100.82 58.34
N THR A 79 6.97 -100.18 59.39
CA THR A 79 7.78 -98.97 59.30
C THR A 79 9.22 -99.21 59.73
N MET A 80 10.17 -98.63 58.98
CA MET A 80 11.57 -98.63 59.35
C MET A 80 11.91 -97.38 60.16
N TYR A 81 12.23 -97.57 61.43
CA TYR A 81 12.71 -96.52 62.30
C TYR A 81 14.24 -96.54 62.38
N VAL A 82 14.83 -95.36 62.45
CA VAL A 82 16.23 -95.18 62.82
C VAL A 82 16.31 -94.35 64.11
N LEU A 83 17.19 -94.74 65.01
CA LEU A 83 17.47 -94.00 66.25
C LEU A 83 18.42 -92.83 65.91
N ARG A 84 17.95 -91.58 66.03
CA ARG A 84 18.71 -90.40 65.56
C ARG A 84 19.35 -89.53 66.64
N ASP A 85 19.29 -89.93 67.91
CA ASP A 85 19.92 -89.19 69.01
C ASP A 85 20.86 -90.05 69.85
N VAL A 86 21.86 -89.41 70.47
CA VAL A 86 22.84 -90.00 71.39
C VAL A 86 22.24 -90.29 72.77
N THR A 87 21.05 -89.77 73.08
CA THR A 87 20.30 -90.11 74.30
C THR A 87 19.65 -91.49 74.26
N LEU A 88 19.52 -92.10 73.07
CA LEU A 88 19.06 -93.48 72.83
C LEU A 88 17.66 -93.83 73.39
N GLY A 89 16.86 -92.83 73.74
CA GLY A 89 15.55 -92.95 74.37
C GLY A 89 14.46 -93.44 73.40
N ASN A 90 13.29 -93.77 73.95
CA ASN A 90 12.13 -94.17 73.14
C ASN A 90 11.58 -93.04 72.25
N ALA A 91 11.87 -91.79 72.60
CA ALA A 91 11.51 -90.61 71.83
C ALA A 91 12.43 -90.36 70.62
N ASP A 92 13.55 -91.08 70.48
CA ASP A 92 14.62 -90.74 69.51
C ASP A 92 14.53 -91.55 68.21
N TRP A 93 13.58 -92.50 68.17
CA TRP A 93 13.21 -93.22 66.94
C TRP A 93 12.52 -92.26 65.97
N ARG A 94 13.00 -92.19 64.73
CA ARG A 94 12.39 -91.44 63.63
C ARG A 94 12.04 -92.40 62.51
N ASP A 95 10.81 -92.28 62.01
CA ASP A 95 10.38 -92.92 60.77
C ASP A 95 11.23 -92.40 59.60
N LEU A 96 11.66 -93.30 58.72
CA LEU A 96 12.44 -92.98 57.52
C LEU A 96 11.56 -92.64 56.30
N GLY A 97 10.26 -92.97 56.33
CA GLY A 97 9.36 -92.94 55.17
C GLY A 97 8.49 -91.68 55.02
N SER A 98 8.25 -90.90 56.07
CA SER A 98 7.35 -89.75 56.02
C SER A 98 8.02 -88.42 55.62
N ILE A 99 8.05 -88.14 54.32
CA ILE A 99 8.27 -86.78 53.77
C ILE A 99 7.06 -86.43 52.88
N LEU A 100 6.09 -85.69 53.43
CA LEU A 100 4.87 -85.30 52.69
C LEU A 100 4.73 -83.78 52.45
N THR A 101 5.54 -82.93 53.10
CA THR A 101 5.64 -81.50 52.79
C THR A 101 7.07 -81.02 52.98
N VAL A 102 7.58 -80.24 52.02
CA VAL A 102 8.87 -79.56 52.13
C VAL A 102 8.60 -78.08 52.34
N SER A 103 8.77 -77.61 53.57
CA SER A 103 8.51 -76.20 53.96
C SER A 103 9.67 -75.25 53.65
N SER A 104 10.88 -75.77 53.41
CA SER A 104 12.00 -74.98 52.90
C SER A 104 13.01 -75.84 52.14
N LEU A 105 13.71 -75.24 51.17
CA LEU A 105 14.78 -75.84 50.37
C LEU A 105 16.13 -75.12 50.59
N GLY A 106 16.31 -74.49 51.76
CA GLY A 106 17.30 -73.42 52.02
C GLY A 106 18.80 -73.75 51.92
N LEU A 107 19.17 -74.94 51.43
CA LEU A 107 20.56 -75.35 51.16
C LEU A 107 20.82 -75.69 49.68
N LEU A 108 19.83 -75.54 48.80
CA LEU A 108 20.03 -75.71 47.35
C LEU A 108 20.71 -74.47 46.73
N SER A 109 21.91 -74.67 46.17
CA SER A 109 22.61 -73.61 45.41
C SER A 109 21.89 -73.25 44.11
N ASN A 110 21.19 -74.21 43.50
CA ASN A 110 20.41 -74.08 42.27
C ASN A 110 19.13 -74.92 42.39
N LEU A 111 18.01 -74.41 41.86
CA LEU A 111 16.76 -75.14 41.70
C LEU A 111 16.43 -75.24 40.21
N SER A 112 16.47 -76.46 39.66
CA SER A 112 16.05 -76.74 38.28
C SER A 112 14.65 -77.33 38.28
N VAL A 113 13.74 -76.72 37.53
CA VAL A 113 12.35 -77.18 37.36
C VAL A 113 12.09 -77.28 35.87
N THR A 114 11.64 -78.45 35.39
CA THR A 114 11.36 -78.72 33.97
C THR A 114 10.01 -78.19 33.49
N GLY A 115 9.25 -77.52 34.37
CA GLY A 115 7.93 -76.95 34.10
C GLY A 115 7.72 -75.64 34.85
N ALA A 116 6.49 -75.12 34.81
CA ALA A 116 6.17 -73.81 35.38
C ALA A 116 6.21 -73.79 36.93
N ILE A 117 6.94 -72.81 37.47
CA ILE A 117 6.99 -72.51 38.91
C ILE A 117 5.75 -71.69 39.28
N HIS A 118 4.73 -72.35 39.83
CA HIS A 118 3.52 -71.70 40.32
C HIS A 118 3.73 -71.24 41.78
N THR A 119 4.05 -69.96 41.97
CA THR A 119 4.28 -69.36 43.30
C THR A 119 3.44 -68.10 43.49
N GLY A 120 2.96 -67.86 44.71
CA GLY A 120 2.25 -66.61 45.05
C GLY A 120 3.19 -65.40 45.16
N THR A 121 4.49 -65.63 45.35
CA THR A 121 5.52 -64.58 45.35
C THR A 121 6.84 -65.20 44.92
N LEU A 122 7.47 -64.62 43.89
CA LEU A 122 8.85 -64.93 43.49
C LEU A 122 9.72 -63.72 43.85
N SER A 123 10.65 -63.89 44.79
CA SER A 123 11.57 -62.86 45.24
C SER A 123 13.02 -63.26 44.96
N GLY A 124 13.77 -62.43 44.23
CA GLY A 124 15.17 -62.68 43.91
C GLY A 124 15.65 -61.88 42.70
N LEU A 125 16.90 -62.11 42.30
CA LEU A 125 17.48 -61.54 41.07
C LEU A 125 17.35 -62.54 39.92
N ILE A 126 16.75 -62.12 38.80
CA ILE A 126 16.69 -62.93 37.57
C ILE A 126 17.83 -62.49 36.66
N ILE A 127 18.80 -63.39 36.38
CA ILE A 127 20.07 -63.06 35.71
C ILE A 127 20.07 -63.47 34.22
N THR A 128 18.96 -64.05 33.71
CA THR A 128 18.85 -64.46 32.30
C THR A 128 18.85 -63.25 31.36
N ALA A 129 19.86 -63.15 30.48
CA ALA A 129 20.05 -62.01 29.57
C ALA A 129 18.88 -61.78 28.58
N ALA A 130 18.08 -62.81 28.29
CA ALA A 130 16.83 -62.71 27.56
C ALA A 130 15.71 -63.38 28.37
N GLN A 131 14.54 -62.74 28.43
CA GLN A 131 13.36 -63.20 29.17
C GLN A 131 12.14 -63.37 28.23
N PRO A 132 12.24 -64.18 27.15
CA PRO A 132 11.24 -64.22 26.08
C PRO A 132 9.85 -64.71 26.51
N ASN A 133 9.75 -65.35 27.68
CA ASN A 133 8.50 -65.91 28.20
C ASN A 133 7.79 -64.99 29.22
N ILE A 134 8.31 -63.79 29.49
CA ILE A 134 7.60 -62.78 30.31
C ILE A 134 6.61 -62.05 29.41
N THR A 135 5.33 -62.41 29.53
CA THR A 135 4.23 -61.82 28.74
C THR A 135 3.50 -60.68 29.48
N SER A 136 3.75 -60.51 30.78
CA SER A 136 3.29 -59.37 31.58
C SER A 136 4.21 -59.14 32.78
N LEU A 137 4.25 -57.89 33.27
CA LEU A 137 4.89 -57.51 34.54
C LEU A 137 3.88 -56.74 35.40
N GLY A 138 4.12 -56.74 36.72
CA GLY A 138 3.45 -55.82 37.64
C GLY A 138 3.97 -54.39 37.51
N GLN A 139 3.59 -53.52 38.45
CA GLN A 139 4.17 -52.18 38.53
C GLN A 139 5.66 -52.25 38.86
N LEU A 140 6.48 -51.62 38.02
CA LEU A 140 7.91 -51.42 38.25
C LEU A 140 8.14 -50.01 38.78
N ASN A 141 8.90 -49.86 39.87
CA ASN A 141 9.32 -48.54 40.36
C ASN A 141 10.27 -47.83 39.38
N ASN A 142 11.07 -48.59 38.63
CA ASN A 142 11.93 -48.07 37.58
C ASN A 142 12.18 -49.16 36.53
N LEU A 143 12.27 -48.77 35.25
CA LEU A 143 12.61 -49.66 34.14
C LEU A 143 13.73 -48.99 33.33
N SER A 144 14.87 -49.65 33.21
CA SER A 144 16.02 -49.19 32.42
C SER A 144 16.29 -50.21 31.32
N VAL A 145 16.23 -49.76 30.07
CA VAL A 145 16.47 -50.59 28.88
C VAL A 145 17.59 -49.93 28.07
N SER A 146 18.61 -50.70 27.70
CA SER A 146 19.79 -50.23 26.97
C SER A 146 19.62 -50.22 25.44
N GLY A 147 18.44 -50.60 24.95
CA GLY A 147 18.06 -50.63 23.54
C GLY A 147 16.63 -50.13 23.34
N THR A 148 16.04 -50.44 22.18
CA THR A 148 14.67 -50.04 21.83
C THR A 148 13.64 -50.68 22.75
N ILE A 149 12.68 -49.89 23.25
CA ILE A 149 11.47 -50.40 23.89
C ILE A 149 10.36 -50.42 22.84
N ASP A 150 9.98 -51.60 22.38
CA ASP A 150 8.79 -51.80 21.54
C ASP A 150 7.56 -52.00 22.44
N GLY A 151 7.10 -50.88 23.03
CA GLY A 151 5.96 -50.83 23.94
C GLY A 151 4.78 -50.11 23.30
N GLY A 152 3.58 -50.71 23.39
CA GLY A 152 2.38 -50.19 22.72
C GLY A 152 1.95 -48.78 23.19
N PHE A 153 1.42 -48.68 24.41
CA PHE A 153 1.00 -47.40 24.99
C PHE A 153 1.75 -47.12 26.29
N PHE A 154 2.44 -45.98 26.36
CA PHE A 154 3.03 -45.47 27.59
C PHE A 154 2.04 -44.50 28.27
N ASN A 155 1.43 -44.92 29.36
CA ASN A 155 0.47 -44.14 30.14
C ASN A 155 1.10 -43.59 31.43
N GLY A 156 1.96 -42.58 31.30
CA GLY A 156 2.58 -41.90 32.44
C GLY A 156 3.46 -40.72 32.04
N THR A 157 3.98 -39.99 33.03
CA THR A 157 4.95 -38.91 32.80
C THR A 157 6.35 -39.49 32.60
N LEU A 158 6.97 -39.24 31.45
CA LEU A 158 8.39 -39.51 31.24
C LEU A 158 9.24 -38.57 32.13
N SER A 159 10.38 -39.05 32.62
CA SER A 159 11.29 -38.20 33.39
C SER A 159 11.90 -37.09 32.51
N ALA A 160 12.25 -35.94 33.09
CA ALA A 160 12.91 -34.86 32.36
C ALA A 160 14.22 -35.30 31.69
N ALA A 161 14.97 -36.22 32.33
CA ALA A 161 16.18 -36.79 31.74
C ALA A 161 15.86 -37.65 30.50
N THR A 162 14.79 -38.45 30.55
CA THR A 162 14.30 -39.22 29.41
C THR A 162 13.87 -38.29 28.28
N VAL A 163 13.05 -37.26 28.57
CA VAL A 163 12.59 -36.28 27.57
C VAL A 163 13.76 -35.57 26.90
N ASN A 164 14.76 -35.12 27.67
CA ASN A 164 15.96 -34.45 27.13
C ASN A 164 16.84 -35.38 26.28
N SER A 165 16.72 -36.71 26.43
CA SER A 165 17.44 -37.68 25.60
C SER A 165 16.74 -38.01 24.26
N ILE A 166 15.49 -37.58 24.08
CA ILE A 166 14.74 -37.79 22.83
C ILE A 166 15.23 -36.77 21.79
N THR A 167 16.11 -37.21 20.90
CA THR A 167 16.65 -36.39 19.80
C THR A 167 15.81 -36.43 18.52
N ASN A 168 14.87 -37.37 18.40
CA ASN A 168 13.99 -37.55 17.25
C ASN A 168 12.66 -38.20 17.68
N LEU A 169 11.53 -37.66 17.21
CA LEU A 169 10.22 -38.30 17.29
C LEU A 169 9.69 -38.55 15.87
N ALA A 170 9.97 -39.72 15.31
CA ALA A 170 9.41 -40.11 14.02
C ALA A 170 7.89 -40.43 14.16
N ASN A 171 7.12 -40.17 13.09
CA ASN A 171 5.71 -40.54 12.95
C ASN A 171 4.72 -39.92 13.96
N VAL A 172 5.05 -38.78 14.59
CA VAL A 172 4.10 -38.02 15.43
C VAL A 172 2.98 -37.43 14.57
N GLN A 173 1.78 -38.00 14.66
CA GLN A 173 0.59 -37.50 13.95
C GLN A 173 -0.01 -36.25 14.59
N ASN A 174 0.05 -36.14 15.92
CA ASN A 174 -0.47 -35.01 16.69
C ASN A 174 0.50 -34.65 17.81
N LEU A 175 0.85 -33.37 17.94
CA LEU A 175 1.66 -32.83 19.03
C LEU A 175 0.89 -31.69 19.71
N THR A 176 0.58 -31.86 21.00
CA THR A 176 -0.02 -30.80 21.81
C THR A 176 1.06 -30.12 22.65
N VAL A 177 1.23 -28.82 22.49
CA VAL A 177 2.18 -28.01 23.26
C VAL A 177 1.38 -27.04 24.13
N ILE A 178 1.56 -27.11 25.45
CA ILE A 178 0.77 -26.31 26.42
C ILE A 178 1.25 -24.86 26.50
N ASN A 179 2.55 -24.62 26.23
CA ASN A 179 3.17 -23.29 26.28
C ASN A 179 3.69 -22.87 24.89
N HIS A 180 5.01 -22.98 24.66
CA HIS A 180 5.66 -22.54 23.42
C HIS A 180 6.45 -23.68 22.79
N LEU A 181 6.44 -23.76 21.45
CA LEU A 181 7.31 -24.63 20.68
C LEU A 181 8.58 -23.86 20.28
N SER A 182 9.73 -24.26 20.80
CA SER A 182 11.04 -23.76 20.37
C SER A 182 11.63 -24.70 19.32
N ALA A 183 11.41 -24.40 18.04
CA ALA A 183 11.92 -25.18 16.91
C ALA A 183 12.76 -24.31 15.97
N GLY A 184 13.86 -24.84 15.43
CA GLY A 184 14.69 -24.13 14.44
C GLY A 184 13.99 -23.95 13.08
N THR A 185 13.19 -24.93 12.68
CA THR A 185 12.35 -24.88 11.48
C THR A 185 10.99 -25.51 11.80
N ILE A 186 9.90 -24.85 11.39
CA ILE A 186 8.55 -25.42 11.40
C ILE A 186 8.13 -25.59 9.93
N GLY A 187 7.85 -26.82 9.52
CA GLY A 187 7.30 -27.14 8.20
C GLY A 187 5.79 -27.45 8.27
N GLY A 188 5.08 -27.20 7.17
CA GLY A 188 3.64 -27.46 7.07
C GLY A 188 2.78 -26.20 6.99
N THR A 189 1.47 -26.34 7.20
CA THR A 189 0.50 -25.22 7.19
C THR A 189 0.03 -24.86 8.59
N ILE A 190 -0.04 -23.57 8.90
CA ILE A 190 -0.63 -23.07 10.15
C ILE A 190 -2.10 -22.74 9.88
N SER A 191 -3.01 -23.59 10.32
CA SER A 191 -4.44 -23.52 9.97
C SER A 191 -5.31 -22.66 10.92
N THR A 192 -4.71 -21.88 11.82
CA THR A 192 -5.43 -20.99 12.74
C THR A 192 -5.93 -19.75 12.02
N SER A 193 -7.24 -19.45 12.09
CA SER A 193 -7.86 -18.32 11.39
C SER A 193 -7.34 -16.93 11.82
N ALA A 194 -6.84 -16.81 13.05
CA ALA A 194 -6.16 -15.62 13.56
C ALA A 194 -4.80 -16.02 14.16
N GLN A 195 -3.77 -15.22 13.88
CA GLN A 195 -2.40 -15.44 14.34
C GLN A 195 -1.87 -14.24 15.16
N PRO A 196 -2.59 -13.79 16.22
CA PRO A 196 -2.30 -12.52 16.90
C PRO A 196 -0.92 -12.46 17.58
N ASN A 197 -0.31 -13.62 17.84
CA ASN A 197 0.98 -13.73 18.53
C ASN A 197 2.19 -13.78 17.57
N ILE A 198 1.98 -13.68 16.24
CA ILE A 198 3.09 -13.53 15.29
C ILE A 198 3.47 -12.05 15.20
N THR A 199 4.50 -11.66 15.96
CA THR A 199 4.99 -10.26 16.02
C THR A 199 6.03 -9.91 14.95
N SER A 200 6.58 -10.91 14.26
CA SER A 200 7.57 -10.74 13.18
C SER A 200 7.58 -11.95 12.25
N LEU A 201 7.79 -11.71 10.95
CA LEU A 201 8.06 -12.74 9.96
C LEU A 201 9.43 -12.48 9.30
N GLY A 202 10.02 -13.52 8.71
CA GLY A 202 11.14 -13.36 7.78
C GLY A 202 10.69 -12.81 6.42
N GLN A 203 11.55 -12.93 5.41
CA GLN A 203 11.15 -12.60 4.04
C GLN A 203 10.14 -13.63 3.51
N LEU A 204 8.96 -13.16 3.12
CA LEU A 204 7.97 -13.94 2.38
C LEU A 204 8.18 -13.77 0.87
N THR A 205 8.12 -14.87 0.12
CA THR A 205 8.11 -14.83 -1.36
C THR A 205 6.76 -14.37 -1.91
N SER A 206 5.67 -14.63 -1.17
CA SER A 206 4.34 -14.09 -1.44
C SER A 206 3.55 -13.95 -0.15
N LEU A 207 2.62 -12.98 -0.12
CA LEU A 207 1.65 -12.78 0.93
C LEU A 207 0.30 -12.47 0.27
N SER A 208 -0.73 -13.23 0.63
CA SER A 208 -2.10 -12.97 0.20
C SER A 208 -2.95 -12.67 1.43
N VAL A 209 -3.68 -11.54 1.39
CA VAL A 209 -4.57 -11.10 2.46
C VAL A 209 -5.93 -10.85 1.83
N SER A 210 -6.97 -11.51 2.34
CA SER A 210 -8.35 -11.39 1.82
C SER A 210 -9.08 -10.12 2.28
N GLY A 211 -8.49 -9.36 3.20
CA GLY A 211 -8.99 -8.09 3.72
C GLY A 211 -7.92 -6.99 3.68
N MET A 212 -8.04 -6.00 4.58
CA MET A 212 -7.11 -4.87 4.65
C MET A 212 -5.73 -5.29 5.20
N LEU A 213 -4.68 -5.03 4.44
CA LEU A 213 -3.29 -5.15 4.90
C LEU A 213 -2.88 -3.91 5.71
N GLN A 214 -2.62 -4.09 7.00
CA GLN A 214 -2.09 -3.06 7.89
C GLN A 214 -0.56 -3.13 7.96
N ALA A 215 0.13 -2.65 6.92
CA ALA A 215 1.59 -2.58 6.86
C ALA A 215 2.10 -1.18 7.26
N GLY A 216 3.18 -1.11 8.05
CA GLY A 216 3.79 0.17 8.42
C GLY A 216 4.55 0.87 7.29
N THR A 217 5.25 0.10 6.45
CA THR A 217 5.87 0.59 5.21
C THR A 217 5.87 -0.53 4.19
N LEU A 218 5.44 -0.23 2.97
CA LEU A 218 5.44 -1.17 1.85
C LEU A 218 6.51 -0.70 0.85
N SER A 219 7.59 -1.48 0.71
CA SER A 219 8.75 -1.13 -0.12
C SER A 219 9.03 -2.22 -1.17
N GLY A 220 9.27 -1.81 -2.41
CA GLY A 220 9.54 -2.71 -3.54
C GLY A 220 8.54 -2.49 -4.70
N THR A 221 8.56 -3.40 -5.67
CA THR A 221 7.68 -3.35 -6.84
C THR A 221 6.38 -4.09 -6.56
N LEU A 222 5.23 -3.40 -6.66
CA LEU A 222 3.92 -4.05 -6.66
C LEU A 222 3.65 -4.72 -8.02
N SER A 223 2.92 -5.83 -8.02
CA SER A 223 2.47 -6.45 -9.27
C SER A 223 1.42 -5.59 -9.98
N THR A 224 1.30 -5.72 -11.30
CA THR A 224 0.31 -4.98 -12.10
C THR A 224 -1.11 -5.19 -11.59
N THR A 225 -1.47 -6.41 -11.15
CA THR A 225 -2.78 -6.72 -10.55
C THR A 225 -3.01 -5.97 -9.24
N ALA A 226 -1.98 -5.87 -8.39
CA ALA A 226 -2.06 -5.11 -7.15
C ALA A 226 -2.21 -3.60 -7.45
N MET A 227 -1.42 -3.06 -8.38
CA MET A 227 -1.53 -1.65 -8.81
C MET A 227 -2.92 -1.32 -9.38
N ASN A 228 -3.46 -2.18 -10.25
CA ASN A 228 -4.81 -2.01 -10.83
C ASN A 228 -5.94 -2.09 -9.80
N SER A 229 -5.69 -2.68 -8.63
CA SER A 229 -6.65 -2.78 -7.53
C SER A 229 -6.62 -1.55 -6.59
N ILE A 230 -5.66 -0.64 -6.76
CA ILE A 230 -5.60 0.63 -6.00
C ILE A 230 -6.55 1.63 -6.64
N THR A 231 -7.78 1.71 -6.10
CA THR A 231 -8.81 2.67 -6.54
C THR A 231 -8.73 4.02 -5.85
N SER A 232 -7.98 4.13 -4.74
CA SER A 232 -7.78 5.37 -3.98
C SER A 232 -6.47 5.32 -3.19
N LEU A 233 -5.76 6.45 -3.11
CA LEU A 233 -4.65 6.65 -2.19
C LEU A 233 -4.96 7.85 -1.29
N ALA A 234 -5.63 7.61 -0.16
CA ALA A 234 -5.89 8.65 0.83
C ALA A 234 -4.59 9.08 1.55
N ASN A 235 -4.48 10.35 1.91
CA ASN A 235 -3.38 10.94 2.71
C ASN A 235 -1.97 10.90 2.09
N VAL A 236 -1.83 10.77 0.76
CA VAL A 236 -0.53 10.88 0.09
C VAL A 236 -0.04 12.34 0.13
N GLN A 237 0.99 12.59 0.94
CA GLN A 237 1.63 13.92 1.05
C GLN A 237 2.59 14.23 -0.10
N GLN A 238 3.21 13.20 -0.69
CA GLN A 238 4.12 13.32 -1.82
C GLN A 238 3.98 12.08 -2.72
N LEU A 239 3.85 12.32 -4.03
CA LEU A 239 3.82 11.27 -5.06
C LEU A 239 4.87 11.60 -6.12
N THR A 240 5.92 10.78 -6.21
CA THR A 240 6.95 10.91 -7.24
C THR A 240 6.65 9.95 -8.38
N VAL A 241 6.46 10.48 -9.59
CA VAL A 241 6.23 9.71 -10.82
C VAL A 241 7.38 9.99 -11.78
N THR A 242 8.05 8.95 -12.26
CA THR A 242 9.25 9.07 -13.13
C THR A 242 8.92 9.35 -14.60
N ASN A 243 7.68 9.09 -15.02
CA ASN A 243 7.20 9.32 -16.39
C ASN A 243 6.07 10.37 -16.40
N HIS A 244 4.84 9.96 -16.70
CA HIS A 244 3.67 10.81 -16.80
C HIS A 244 2.52 10.26 -15.96
N VAL A 245 1.64 11.16 -15.48
CA VAL A 245 0.36 10.78 -14.87
C VAL A 245 -0.70 10.77 -15.97
N SER A 246 -1.27 9.60 -16.23
CA SER A 246 -2.48 9.47 -17.06
C SER A 246 -3.70 9.41 -16.14
N ALA A 247 -4.52 10.47 -16.14
CA ALA A 247 -5.71 10.58 -15.30
C ALA A 247 -6.80 11.39 -16.02
N ALA A 248 -8.07 11.05 -15.79
CA ALA A 248 -9.20 11.78 -16.36
C ALA A 248 -9.33 13.21 -15.79
N THR A 249 -8.90 13.41 -14.54
CA THR A 249 -8.84 14.71 -13.87
C THR A 249 -7.62 14.75 -12.98
N ILE A 250 -6.83 15.82 -13.07
CA ILE A 250 -5.77 16.16 -12.12
C ILE A 250 -6.21 17.46 -11.43
N SER A 251 -6.42 17.41 -10.12
CA SER A 251 -6.70 18.59 -9.29
C SER A 251 -5.52 18.88 -8.37
N GLY A 252 -5.11 20.14 -8.32
CA GLY A 252 -3.96 20.59 -7.54
C GLY A 252 -3.39 21.91 -8.05
N VAL A 253 -2.42 22.47 -7.30
CA VAL A 253 -1.67 23.66 -7.71
C VAL A 253 -0.32 23.21 -8.28
N MET A 254 0.01 23.60 -9.51
CA MET A 254 1.36 23.41 -10.03
C MET A 254 2.25 24.56 -9.55
N THR A 255 3.21 24.27 -8.68
CA THR A 255 3.98 25.27 -7.91
C THR A 255 5.30 25.69 -8.56
N THR A 256 5.71 25.07 -9.67
CA THR A 256 6.97 25.41 -10.36
C THR A 256 6.77 26.57 -11.34
N ASN A 257 7.49 27.67 -11.12
CA ASN A 257 7.42 28.88 -11.96
C ASN A 257 7.70 28.64 -13.46
N ALA A 258 8.47 27.61 -13.79
CA ALA A 258 8.71 27.17 -15.16
C ALA A 258 8.01 25.83 -15.41
N GLN A 259 7.26 25.74 -16.51
CA GLN A 259 6.47 24.56 -16.90
C GLN A 259 6.84 24.09 -18.33
N PRO A 260 8.13 23.80 -18.62
CA PRO A 260 8.63 23.64 -20.00
C PRO A 260 8.02 22.48 -20.78
N ASN A 261 7.43 21.50 -20.08
CA ASN A 261 6.86 20.30 -20.68
C ASN A 261 5.34 20.40 -20.98
N ILE A 262 4.70 21.54 -20.71
CA ILE A 262 3.30 21.77 -21.11
C ILE A 262 3.28 22.26 -22.56
N THR A 263 3.02 21.34 -23.49
CA THR A 263 2.95 21.62 -24.93
C THR A 263 1.54 21.97 -25.43
N SER A 264 0.50 21.68 -24.64
CA SER A 264 -0.88 22.09 -24.91
C SER A 264 -1.67 22.26 -23.62
N LEU A 265 -2.70 23.11 -23.66
CA LEU A 265 -3.70 23.26 -22.61
C LEU A 265 -5.09 23.05 -23.22
N GLY A 266 -6.05 22.63 -22.39
CA GLY A 266 -7.47 22.67 -22.74
C GLY A 266 -8.03 24.10 -22.72
N GLN A 267 -9.36 24.23 -22.74
CA GLN A 267 -10.00 25.54 -22.51
C GLN A 267 -9.83 25.97 -21.06
N LEU A 268 -9.19 27.13 -20.86
CA LEU A 268 -9.11 27.78 -19.55
C LEU A 268 -10.28 28.76 -19.39
N THR A 269 -10.93 28.74 -18.23
CA THR A 269 -11.94 29.76 -17.86
C THR A 269 -11.31 31.12 -17.57
N SER A 270 -10.05 31.14 -17.14
CA SER A 270 -9.22 32.33 -16.98
C SER A 270 -7.75 31.97 -17.06
N LEU A 271 -6.93 32.91 -17.54
CA LEU A 271 -5.48 32.82 -17.57
C LEU A 271 -4.89 34.17 -17.12
N ALA A 272 -4.18 34.16 -16.00
CA ALA A 272 -3.44 35.34 -15.52
C ALA A 272 -1.95 35.11 -15.75
N VAL A 273 -1.30 36.03 -16.46
CA VAL A 273 0.14 36.00 -16.74
C VAL A 273 0.73 37.33 -16.25
N THR A 274 1.72 37.26 -15.36
CA THR A 274 2.41 38.44 -14.81
C THR A 274 3.58 38.90 -15.68
N GLY A 275 4.07 38.05 -16.59
CA GLY A 275 5.10 38.34 -17.58
C GLY A 275 4.56 38.47 -19.00
N THR A 276 5.43 38.26 -20.00
CA THR A 276 5.08 38.31 -21.42
C THR A 276 4.45 37.01 -21.92
N ILE A 277 3.41 37.12 -22.74
CA ILE A 277 2.81 35.96 -23.44
C ILE A 277 3.54 35.76 -24.77
N GLN A 278 4.41 34.74 -24.83
CA GLN A 278 5.09 34.31 -26.05
C GLN A 278 4.24 33.29 -26.83
N GLY A 279 3.01 33.67 -27.19
CA GLY A 279 2.08 32.86 -27.97
C GLY A 279 2.07 33.27 -29.44
N GLY A 280 1.75 32.33 -30.35
CA GLY A 280 1.64 32.62 -31.79
C GLY A 280 0.44 33.52 -32.12
N THR A 281 -0.78 33.00 -31.95
CA THR A 281 -2.03 33.75 -32.17
C THR A 281 -2.84 33.75 -30.89
N ILE A 282 -3.19 34.95 -30.38
CA ILE A 282 -4.20 35.12 -29.34
C ILE A 282 -5.54 35.36 -30.04
N SER A 283 -6.37 34.33 -30.16
CA SER A 283 -7.70 34.41 -30.77
C SER A 283 -8.81 34.37 -29.72
N GLY A 284 -9.77 35.29 -29.82
CA GLY A 284 -10.89 35.44 -28.89
C GLY A 284 -11.11 36.90 -28.48
N THR A 285 -12.17 37.15 -27.72
CA THR A 285 -12.47 38.48 -27.19
C THR A 285 -11.64 38.75 -25.93
N LEU A 286 -10.73 39.73 -25.99
CA LEU A 286 -10.07 40.25 -24.81
C LEU A 286 -11.08 40.97 -23.91
N SER A 287 -10.94 40.84 -22.58
CA SER A 287 -11.78 41.59 -21.65
C SER A 287 -11.49 43.09 -21.72
N SER A 288 -12.45 43.94 -21.36
CA SER A 288 -12.25 45.41 -21.36
C SER A 288 -11.06 45.83 -20.49
N SER A 289 -10.83 45.17 -19.36
CA SER A 289 -9.67 45.41 -18.50
C SER A 289 -8.34 45.04 -19.17
N ALA A 290 -8.31 43.93 -19.92
CA ALA A 290 -7.14 43.55 -20.70
C ALA A 290 -6.88 44.56 -21.83
N MET A 291 -7.91 44.96 -22.57
CA MET A 291 -7.79 45.97 -23.63
C MET A 291 -7.31 47.32 -23.10
N ASN A 292 -7.85 47.79 -21.97
CA ASN A 292 -7.43 49.03 -21.32
C ASN A 292 -5.98 48.99 -20.79
N SER A 293 -5.41 47.79 -20.60
CA SER A 293 -4.03 47.60 -20.18
C SER A 293 -3.03 47.63 -21.35
N ILE A 294 -3.50 47.60 -22.60
CA ILE A 294 -2.65 47.67 -23.79
C ILE A 294 -2.27 49.13 -24.04
N THR A 295 -1.09 49.53 -23.58
CA THR A 295 -0.53 50.88 -23.77
C THR A 295 0.27 51.04 -25.06
N SER A 296 0.62 49.94 -25.73
CA SER A 296 1.37 49.93 -26.99
C SER A 296 1.10 48.66 -27.78
N LEU A 297 1.03 48.77 -29.12
CA LEU A 297 1.12 47.65 -30.04
C LEU A 297 2.25 47.90 -31.03
N ALA A 298 3.31 47.09 -30.99
CA ALA A 298 4.38 47.12 -31.98
C ALA A 298 4.04 46.21 -33.18
N ASN A 299 4.55 46.55 -34.37
CA ASN A 299 4.46 45.73 -35.59
C ASN A 299 3.03 45.42 -36.09
N VAL A 300 2.05 46.30 -35.83
CA VAL A 300 0.68 46.16 -36.36
C VAL A 300 0.67 46.43 -37.87
N GLN A 301 0.61 45.36 -38.66
CA GLN A 301 0.54 45.46 -40.13
C GLN A 301 -0.82 45.94 -40.65
N ASN A 302 -1.91 45.59 -39.96
CA ASN A 302 -3.28 45.98 -40.30
C ASN A 302 -4.09 46.22 -39.01
N LEU A 303 -4.89 47.27 -38.98
CA LEU A 303 -5.81 47.58 -37.88
C LEU A 303 -7.22 47.85 -38.43
N THR A 304 -8.15 46.96 -38.11
CA THR A 304 -9.57 47.13 -38.46
C THR A 304 -10.31 47.69 -37.25
N VAL A 305 -10.95 48.85 -37.40
CA VAL A 305 -11.77 49.49 -36.36
C VAL A 305 -13.23 49.52 -36.84
N SER A 306 -14.14 48.87 -36.11
CA SER A 306 -15.57 48.76 -36.49
C SER A 306 -16.39 50.03 -36.21
N SER A 307 -15.76 51.09 -35.69
CA SER A 307 -16.38 52.37 -35.33
C SER A 307 -15.33 53.47 -35.48
N ASN A 308 -15.17 54.37 -34.51
CA ASN A 308 -14.23 55.48 -34.60
C ASN A 308 -12.89 55.16 -33.95
N LEU A 309 -11.79 55.59 -34.58
CA LEU A 309 -10.47 55.65 -33.95
C LEU A 309 -10.31 56.98 -33.21
N SER A 310 -10.22 56.94 -31.88
CA SER A 310 -9.84 58.10 -31.06
C SER A 310 -8.33 58.04 -30.79
N ALA A 311 -7.56 58.93 -31.41
CA ALA A 311 -6.12 59.01 -31.26
C ALA A 311 -5.67 60.48 -31.15
N ALA A 312 -4.71 60.76 -30.27
CA ALA A 312 -4.15 62.11 -30.13
C ALA A 312 -3.32 62.55 -31.35
N THR A 313 -2.70 61.58 -32.03
CA THR A 313 -1.91 61.78 -33.25
C THR A 313 -2.12 60.60 -34.19
N ILE A 314 -2.39 60.88 -35.47
CA ILE A 314 -2.40 59.88 -36.55
C ILE A 314 -1.31 60.26 -37.53
N SER A 315 -0.30 59.41 -37.70
CA SER A 315 0.82 59.61 -38.61
C SER A 315 0.84 58.53 -39.69
N GLY A 316 0.83 58.92 -40.96
CA GLY A 316 0.88 58.02 -42.11
C GLY A 316 0.28 58.65 -43.36
N THR A 317 0.28 57.90 -44.47
CA THR A 317 -0.37 58.27 -45.72
C THR A 317 -1.74 57.62 -45.83
N LEU A 318 -2.78 58.43 -46.07
CA LEU A 318 -4.13 57.92 -46.33
C LEU A 318 -4.29 57.63 -47.83
N THR A 319 -4.17 56.35 -48.20
CA THR A 319 -4.04 55.90 -49.60
C THR A 319 -5.37 55.74 -50.36
N THR A 320 -6.52 55.96 -49.72
CA THR A 320 -7.83 55.88 -50.37
C THR A 320 -8.03 57.07 -51.31
N ALA A 321 -8.16 56.81 -52.62
CA ALA A 321 -8.26 57.84 -53.66
C ALA A 321 -9.46 58.79 -53.49
N ALA A 322 -10.53 58.34 -52.82
CA ALA A 322 -11.64 59.17 -52.36
C ALA A 322 -11.72 59.09 -50.83
N GLN A 323 -11.95 60.24 -50.18
CA GLN A 323 -12.02 60.37 -48.72
C GLN A 323 -13.38 60.99 -48.29
N PRO A 324 -14.53 60.40 -48.69
CA PRO A 324 -15.84 61.05 -48.57
C PRO A 324 -16.29 61.32 -47.12
N ASN A 325 -15.70 60.61 -46.15
CA ASN A 325 -16.03 60.73 -44.73
C ASN A 325 -15.17 61.77 -43.99
N ILE A 326 -14.24 62.47 -44.66
CA ILE A 326 -13.52 63.61 -44.08
C ILE A 326 -14.38 64.86 -44.27
N THR A 327 -15.17 65.18 -43.24
CA THR A 327 -16.08 66.35 -43.23
C THR A 327 -15.44 67.63 -42.67
N SER A 328 -14.30 67.50 -41.98
CA SER A 328 -13.50 68.62 -41.50
C SER A 328 -12.03 68.21 -41.36
N VAL A 329 -11.14 69.19 -41.45
CA VAL A 329 -9.70 69.06 -41.16
C VAL A 329 -9.26 70.22 -40.27
N GLY A 330 -8.16 70.05 -39.55
CA GLY A 330 -7.49 71.17 -38.87
C GLY A 330 -6.81 72.13 -39.85
N GLN A 331 -6.01 73.06 -39.33
CA GLN A 331 -5.17 73.91 -40.18
C GLN A 331 -4.11 73.05 -40.89
N LEU A 332 -4.08 73.12 -42.22
CA LEU A 332 -3.04 72.51 -43.05
C LEU A 332 -1.97 73.55 -43.35
N GLY A 333 -0.70 73.24 -43.06
CA GLY A 333 0.42 74.13 -43.39
C GLY A 333 0.67 74.29 -44.89
N ASN A 334 0.25 73.30 -45.69
CA ASN A 334 0.20 73.35 -47.15
C ASN A 334 -0.91 72.40 -47.64
N LEU A 335 -1.53 72.73 -48.78
CA LEU A 335 -2.53 71.90 -49.44
C LEU A 335 -2.27 71.90 -50.95
N SER A 336 -1.91 70.73 -51.49
CA SER A 336 -1.77 70.50 -52.93
C SER A 336 -2.92 69.63 -53.42
N VAL A 337 -3.70 70.13 -54.37
CA VAL A 337 -4.84 69.43 -54.98
C VAL A 337 -4.58 69.34 -56.48
N SER A 338 -4.59 68.12 -57.03
CA SER A 338 -4.36 67.87 -58.46
C SER A 338 -5.59 68.15 -59.34
N GLY A 339 -6.78 68.16 -58.73
CA GLY A 339 -8.05 68.51 -59.37
C GLY A 339 -8.56 69.90 -58.96
N THR A 340 -9.88 70.10 -59.04
CA THR A 340 -10.54 71.35 -58.66
C THR A 340 -10.74 71.45 -57.16
N VAL A 341 -10.41 72.60 -56.57
CA VAL A 341 -10.85 72.98 -55.22
C VAL A 341 -12.25 73.60 -55.31
N SER A 342 -13.25 72.93 -54.74
CA SER A 342 -14.59 73.50 -54.54
C SER A 342 -14.69 74.06 -53.13
N ALA A 343 -14.74 75.38 -52.99
CA ALA A 343 -14.81 76.08 -51.71
C ALA A 343 -15.78 77.27 -51.81
N THR A 344 -16.58 77.49 -50.77
CA THR A 344 -17.48 78.65 -50.65
C THR A 344 -16.69 79.97 -50.61
N THR A 345 -15.49 79.95 -50.05
CA THR A 345 -14.57 81.11 -50.00
C THR A 345 -13.15 80.59 -49.96
N LEU A 346 -12.27 81.19 -50.77
CA LEU A 346 -10.82 80.98 -50.71
C LEU A 346 -10.17 82.26 -50.18
N SER A 347 -9.61 82.20 -48.98
CA SER A 347 -8.84 83.30 -48.38
C SER A 347 -7.35 82.98 -48.47
N SER A 348 -6.57 83.89 -49.04
CA SER A 348 -5.16 83.67 -49.37
C SER A 348 -4.40 85.00 -49.42
N THR A 349 -3.19 85.04 -48.87
CA THR A 349 -2.31 86.22 -48.97
C THR A 349 -1.93 86.56 -50.41
N SER A 350 -1.83 85.55 -51.28
CA SER A 350 -1.56 85.71 -52.71
C SER A 350 -2.09 84.53 -53.51
N THR A 351 -2.66 84.78 -54.70
CA THR A 351 -3.10 83.74 -55.65
C THR A 351 -2.50 83.97 -57.03
N ASN A 352 -1.96 82.91 -57.62
CA ASN A 352 -1.54 82.89 -59.03
C ASN A 352 -2.66 82.25 -59.87
N VAL A 353 -3.57 83.09 -60.39
CA VAL A 353 -4.71 82.65 -61.20
C VAL A 353 -4.35 82.66 -62.68
N THR A 354 -4.22 81.49 -63.31
CA THR A 354 -3.91 81.37 -64.75
C THR A 354 -5.07 81.81 -65.65
N ARG A 355 -6.32 81.65 -65.20
CA ARG A 355 -7.52 82.12 -65.90
C ARG A 355 -8.61 82.49 -64.91
N TYR A 356 -8.98 83.77 -64.90
CA TYR A 356 -10.17 84.25 -64.18
C TYR A 356 -11.40 84.17 -65.10
N SER A 357 -12.52 83.69 -64.58
CA SER A 357 -13.79 83.59 -65.31
C SER A 357 -14.86 84.31 -64.51
N ALA A 358 -15.29 85.48 -64.97
CA ALA A 358 -16.34 86.25 -64.30
C ALA A 358 -17.73 85.70 -64.62
N THR A 359 -18.65 85.77 -63.65
CA THR A 359 -20.08 85.55 -63.90
C THR A 359 -20.63 86.72 -64.72
N MET A 360 -21.28 86.41 -65.84
CA MET A 360 -22.03 87.39 -66.63
C MET A 360 -23.49 87.39 -66.21
N ASN A 361 -24.05 88.58 -65.99
CA ASN A 361 -25.47 88.82 -65.79
C ASN A 361 -26.02 89.65 -66.96
N THR A 362 -27.23 89.38 -67.45
CA THR A 362 -27.91 90.23 -68.43
C THR A 362 -29.21 90.71 -67.78
N VAL A 363 -29.37 92.03 -67.62
CA VAL A 363 -30.60 92.59 -67.05
C VAL A 363 -31.78 92.30 -67.97
N SER A 364 -32.97 92.09 -67.41
CA SER A 364 -34.18 91.63 -68.11
C SER A 364 -34.84 92.66 -69.05
N GLY A 365 -34.05 93.56 -69.64
CA GLY A 365 -34.48 94.70 -70.46
C GLY A 365 -34.20 96.06 -69.79
N SER A 366 -33.95 97.09 -70.59
CA SER A 366 -33.90 98.48 -70.11
C SER A 366 -35.31 99.04 -69.88
N SER A 367 -35.50 99.77 -68.79
CA SER A 367 -36.69 100.56 -68.48
C SER A 367 -36.28 101.98 -68.05
N ALA A 368 -37.24 102.90 -67.92
CA ALA A 368 -36.94 104.26 -67.43
C ALA A 368 -36.31 104.28 -66.03
N SER A 369 -36.68 103.30 -65.18
CA SER A 369 -36.11 103.09 -63.84
C SER A 369 -35.51 101.69 -63.76
N LEU A 370 -34.21 101.58 -64.01
CA LEU A 370 -33.47 100.31 -63.99
C LEU A 370 -32.70 100.16 -62.66
N THR A 371 -32.85 99.01 -62.02
CA THR A 371 -31.99 98.60 -60.90
C THR A 371 -31.10 97.44 -61.36
N ILE A 372 -29.79 97.56 -61.10
CA ILE A 372 -28.82 96.49 -61.34
C ILE A 372 -28.43 95.88 -60.00
N ASP A 373 -28.68 94.58 -59.85
CA ASP A 373 -28.13 93.79 -58.76
C ASP A 373 -26.68 93.39 -59.07
N MET A 374 -25.77 93.96 -58.29
CA MET A 374 -24.31 93.80 -58.42
C MET A 374 -23.79 92.50 -57.76
N SER A 375 -24.65 91.70 -57.11
CA SER A 375 -24.29 90.38 -56.57
C SER A 375 -24.42 89.26 -57.61
N LEU A 376 -25.22 89.47 -58.67
CA LEU A 376 -25.51 88.47 -59.69
C LEU A 376 -24.38 88.27 -60.72
N GLY A 377 -23.42 89.19 -60.80
CA GLY A 377 -22.27 89.04 -61.68
C GLY A 377 -21.42 90.30 -61.82
N ASN A 378 -20.16 90.09 -62.20
CA ASN A 378 -19.15 91.15 -62.28
C ASN A 378 -19.12 91.78 -63.68
N ILE A 379 -19.70 91.09 -64.68
CA ILE A 379 -19.93 91.61 -66.02
C ILE A 379 -21.45 91.68 -66.22
N ILE A 380 -22.01 92.88 -66.29
CA ILE A 380 -23.44 93.12 -66.48
C ILE A 380 -23.70 93.59 -67.90
N THR A 381 -24.65 92.98 -68.61
CA THR A 381 -25.10 93.42 -69.94
C THR A 381 -26.45 94.12 -69.83
N ILE A 382 -26.53 95.34 -70.36
CA ILE A 382 -27.74 96.14 -70.51
C ILE A 382 -28.13 96.14 -71.99
N PRO A 383 -29.15 95.38 -72.42
CA PRO A 383 -29.75 95.55 -73.73
C PRO A 383 -30.61 96.82 -73.70
N ILE A 384 -30.12 97.89 -74.30
CA ILE A 384 -30.79 99.20 -74.25
C ILE A 384 -31.77 99.36 -75.41
N ALA A 385 -33.02 99.68 -75.05
CA ALA A 385 -34.15 99.88 -75.95
C ALA A 385 -35.00 101.11 -75.56
N THR A 386 -34.68 101.78 -74.45
CA THR A 386 -35.32 103.04 -74.00
C THR A 386 -34.32 103.89 -73.19
N ASN A 387 -34.65 105.17 -72.99
CA ASN A 387 -33.89 106.04 -72.10
C ASN A 387 -34.03 105.59 -70.64
N ILE A 388 -32.90 105.45 -69.95
CA ILE A 388 -32.85 105.11 -68.53
C ILE A 388 -32.70 106.44 -67.76
N THR A 389 -33.81 107.00 -67.29
CA THR A 389 -33.84 108.26 -66.53
C THR A 389 -33.49 108.10 -65.05
N THR A 390 -33.45 106.87 -64.55
CA THR A 390 -32.96 106.54 -63.20
C THR A 390 -32.29 105.17 -63.23
N LEU A 391 -30.98 105.15 -62.97
CA LEU A 391 -30.21 103.92 -62.82
C LEU A 391 -29.78 103.77 -61.35
N THR A 392 -30.10 102.63 -60.74
CA THR A 392 -29.75 102.30 -59.35
C THR A 392 -28.84 101.07 -59.33
N PHE A 393 -27.81 101.07 -58.48
CA PHE A 393 -27.01 99.89 -58.19
C PHE A 393 -27.37 99.36 -56.80
N SER A 394 -27.69 98.08 -56.69
CA SER A 394 -28.05 97.39 -55.46
C SER A 394 -27.13 96.21 -55.18
N ASN A 395 -27.03 95.81 -53.91
CA ASN A 395 -26.27 94.63 -53.47
C ASN A 395 -24.82 94.53 -54.00
N PRO A 396 -23.99 95.60 -53.94
CA PRO A 396 -22.57 95.47 -54.25
C PRO A 396 -21.90 94.51 -53.26
N THR A 397 -20.91 93.77 -53.77
CA THR A 397 -20.07 92.88 -52.96
C THR A 397 -19.40 93.67 -51.83
N THR A 398 -19.36 93.10 -50.63
CA THR A 398 -18.76 93.74 -49.45
C THR A 398 -17.26 93.95 -49.65
N GLY A 399 -16.86 95.22 -49.78
CA GLY A 399 -15.46 95.64 -49.98
C GLY A 399 -15.13 96.02 -51.43
N PRO A 400 -13.88 96.48 -51.68
CA PRO A 400 -13.50 97.00 -52.99
C PRO A 400 -13.67 95.96 -54.11
N SER A 401 -14.39 96.33 -55.16
CA SER A 401 -14.87 95.40 -56.19
C SER A 401 -14.82 96.03 -57.58
N SER A 402 -14.59 95.24 -58.63
CA SER A 402 -14.56 95.71 -60.02
C SER A 402 -15.73 95.14 -60.83
N TYR A 403 -16.43 96.02 -61.54
CA TYR A 403 -17.58 95.70 -62.38
C TYR A 403 -17.37 96.21 -63.81
N VAL A 404 -17.90 95.48 -64.78
CA VAL A 404 -17.95 95.89 -66.18
C VAL A 404 -19.39 95.89 -66.65
N ILE A 405 -19.91 97.04 -67.06
CA ILE A 405 -21.23 97.18 -67.67
C ILE A 405 -21.07 97.28 -69.19
N LYS A 406 -21.64 96.33 -69.91
CA LYS A 406 -21.75 96.32 -71.38
C LYS A 406 -23.12 96.87 -71.78
N ILE A 407 -23.17 97.98 -72.50
CA ILE A 407 -24.40 98.54 -73.06
C ILE A 407 -24.49 98.06 -74.51
N ALA A 408 -25.50 97.25 -74.81
CA ALA A 408 -25.69 96.62 -76.12
C ALA A 408 -26.89 97.24 -76.86
N TYR A 409 -26.67 97.74 -78.07
CA TYR A 409 -27.67 98.48 -78.85
C TYR A 409 -28.36 97.60 -79.89
N SER A 410 -29.69 97.53 -79.83
CA SER A 410 -30.52 96.83 -80.84
C SER A 410 -30.96 97.73 -82.00
N SER A 411 -30.81 99.06 -81.88
CA SER A 411 -31.23 100.05 -82.85
C SER A 411 -30.22 101.22 -82.93
N GLY A 412 -30.36 102.05 -83.97
CA GLY A 412 -29.64 103.32 -84.11
C GLY A 412 -30.34 104.51 -83.43
N THR A 413 -31.21 104.25 -82.46
CA THR A 413 -31.95 105.30 -81.74
C THR A 413 -31.05 105.93 -80.67
N ALA A 414 -31.05 107.26 -80.59
CA ALA A 414 -30.35 107.99 -79.53
C ALA A 414 -30.97 107.64 -78.16
N TYR A 415 -30.17 107.00 -77.30
CA TYR A 415 -30.52 106.62 -75.94
C TYR A 415 -29.63 107.34 -74.92
N THR A 416 -30.18 107.63 -73.75
CA THR A 416 -29.45 108.23 -72.63
C THR A 416 -29.57 107.37 -71.37
N ILE A 417 -28.54 107.44 -70.53
CA ILE A 417 -28.52 106.85 -69.18
C ILE A 417 -28.19 107.96 -68.18
N THR A 418 -29.10 108.21 -67.26
CA THR A 418 -28.86 109.03 -66.06
C THR A 418 -28.20 108.17 -65.00
N TRP A 419 -26.88 108.27 -64.91
CA TRP A 419 -26.06 107.53 -63.96
C TRP A 419 -26.30 107.99 -62.51
N PRO A 420 -26.27 107.08 -61.51
CA PRO A 420 -26.48 107.47 -60.12
C PRO A 420 -25.33 108.34 -59.61
N ALA A 421 -25.64 109.25 -58.68
CA ALA A 421 -24.67 110.22 -58.14
C ALA A 421 -23.47 109.60 -57.40
N SER A 422 -23.53 108.31 -57.06
CA SER A 422 -22.41 107.50 -56.55
C SER A 422 -21.37 107.20 -57.62
N VAL A 423 -21.68 107.34 -58.92
CA VAL A 423 -20.71 107.19 -60.01
C VAL A 423 -19.91 108.47 -60.20
N LYS A 424 -18.58 108.36 -60.09
CA LYS A 424 -17.62 109.44 -60.30
C LYS A 424 -16.86 109.18 -61.59
N TRP A 425 -17.07 110.00 -62.60
CA TRP A 425 -16.46 109.85 -63.91
C TRP A 425 -15.06 110.45 -64.00
N ALA A 426 -14.17 109.79 -64.74
CA ALA A 426 -12.94 110.41 -65.21
C ALA A 426 -13.26 111.72 -65.97
N GLY A 427 -12.58 112.82 -65.64
CA GLY A 427 -12.87 114.14 -66.22
C GLY A 427 -14.23 114.74 -65.81
N ALA A 428 -14.87 114.22 -64.75
CA ALA A 428 -16.15 114.68 -64.20
C ALA A 428 -17.35 114.68 -65.18
N SER A 429 -17.22 114.02 -66.33
CA SER A 429 -18.23 114.00 -67.40
C SER A 429 -18.66 112.56 -67.72
N ALA A 430 -19.96 112.31 -67.75
CA ALA A 430 -20.51 111.00 -68.14
C ALA A 430 -20.28 110.73 -69.65
N PRO A 431 -20.16 109.46 -70.07
CA PRO A 431 -19.99 109.12 -71.48
C PRO A 431 -21.20 109.52 -72.32
N VAL A 432 -20.94 110.08 -73.50
CA VAL A 432 -21.93 110.16 -74.58
C VAL A 432 -22.00 108.79 -75.24
N LEU A 433 -23.18 108.18 -75.22
CA LEU A 433 -23.42 106.82 -75.68
C LEU A 433 -23.40 106.72 -77.22
N THR A 434 -22.87 105.61 -77.75
CA THR A 434 -22.69 105.42 -79.21
C THR A 434 -24.01 105.30 -79.96
N CYS A 435 -25.01 104.64 -79.37
CA CYS A 435 -26.39 104.57 -79.89
C CYS A 435 -26.52 104.11 -81.36
N ALA A 436 -25.70 103.14 -81.77
CA ALA A 436 -25.71 102.57 -83.12
C ALA A 436 -26.03 101.06 -83.08
N ALA A 437 -26.90 100.59 -83.97
CA ALA A 437 -27.35 99.20 -83.99
C ALA A 437 -26.18 98.21 -84.11
N GLY A 438 -26.16 97.19 -83.24
CA GLY A 438 -25.12 96.16 -83.21
C GLY A 438 -23.82 96.58 -82.52
N LYS A 439 -23.69 97.83 -82.06
CA LYS A 439 -22.53 98.29 -81.28
C LYS A 439 -22.63 97.94 -79.80
N THR A 440 -21.49 97.94 -79.13
CA THR A 440 -21.38 97.81 -77.68
C THR A 440 -20.52 98.94 -77.10
N ASP A 441 -21.01 99.57 -76.04
CA ASP A 441 -20.19 100.42 -75.17
C ASP A 441 -19.82 99.65 -73.89
N ILE A 442 -18.60 99.85 -73.41
CA ILE A 442 -18.05 99.17 -72.22
C ILE A 442 -17.75 100.23 -71.17
N ILE A 443 -18.39 100.11 -70.02
CA ILE A 443 -18.19 100.94 -68.84
C ILE A 443 -17.49 100.10 -67.78
N SER A 444 -16.32 100.53 -67.31
CA SER A 444 -15.60 99.90 -66.22
C SER A 444 -15.82 100.70 -64.94
N LEU A 445 -16.27 100.05 -63.88
CA LEU A 445 -16.54 100.66 -62.58
C LEU A 445 -15.68 99.99 -61.50
N ILE A 446 -14.95 100.79 -60.72
CA ILE A 446 -14.27 100.34 -59.50
C ILE A 446 -15.06 100.86 -58.31
N PHE A 447 -15.62 99.96 -57.51
CA PHE A 447 -16.31 100.27 -56.26
C PHE A 447 -15.30 100.30 -55.10
N ASP A 448 -15.30 101.37 -54.29
CA ASP A 448 -14.43 101.50 -53.11
C ASP A 448 -15.09 101.06 -51.79
N GLY A 449 -16.38 100.71 -51.83
CA GLY A 449 -17.23 100.49 -50.65
C GLY A 449 -18.32 101.57 -50.47
N THR A 450 -18.27 102.68 -51.21
CA THR A 450 -19.25 103.79 -51.14
C THR A 450 -19.54 104.41 -52.51
N ASN A 451 -18.52 104.69 -53.32
CA ASN A 451 -18.61 105.29 -54.65
C ASN A 451 -18.11 104.32 -55.74
N TYR A 452 -18.51 104.58 -56.98
CA TYR A 452 -18.08 103.85 -58.17
C TYR A 452 -17.24 104.78 -59.06
N PHE A 453 -15.96 104.51 -59.22
CA PHE A 453 -15.08 105.25 -60.12
C PHE A 453 -15.21 104.69 -61.54
N GLY A 454 -15.72 105.51 -62.46
CA GLY A 454 -16.11 105.09 -63.80
C GLY A 454 -15.15 105.54 -64.89
N THR A 455 -14.76 104.59 -65.74
CA THR A 455 -14.12 104.83 -67.04
C THR A 455 -14.93 104.13 -68.13
N TYR A 456 -14.68 104.47 -69.40
CA TYR A 456 -15.46 103.95 -70.52
C TYR A 456 -14.61 103.77 -71.78
N ALA A 457 -15.03 102.84 -72.62
CA ALA A 457 -14.56 102.65 -73.99
C ALA A 457 -15.78 102.36 -74.87
N LEU A 458 -15.88 103.05 -76.01
CA LEU A 458 -17.13 103.20 -76.77
C LEU A 458 -16.98 102.65 -78.20
N ASN A 459 -18.10 102.31 -78.83
CA ASN A 459 -18.23 102.00 -80.26
C ASN A 459 -17.47 100.74 -80.74
N PHE A 460 -17.45 99.67 -79.93
CA PHE A 460 -17.03 98.33 -80.36
C PHE A 460 -18.07 97.71 -81.30
#